data_AF-X1KYE9-F1
#
_entry.id   AF-X1KYE9-F1
#
_cell.length_a   1.000
_cell.length_b   1.000
_cell.length_c   1.000
_cell.angle_alpha   90.00
_cell.angle_beta   90.00
_cell.angle_gamma   90.00
#
_symmetry.space_group_name_H-M   'P 1'
#
loop_
_entity.id
_entity.type
_entity.pdbx_description
1 polymer ?
#
loop_
_entity_poly.entity_id
_entity_poly.type
_entity_poly.pdbx_seq_one_letter_code
_entity_poly.pdbx_strand_id
1 'polypeptide(L)'
;MRIKEFSIRRYGPLPDIGRILLGNFSLFFGKNEDGKTLTIDGLIKMLFRGKTRVFEKIDRVDEDPNGYLVLEDSKGKEIKFPQKEKIEDITGLNSS
;
A
#
# COMPACT_ATOMS: atom_id res chain seq x y z
N MET A 1 11.55 -3.75 -9.26
CA MET A 1 10.16 -3.47 -8.83
C MET A 1 10.18 -2.34 -7.83
N ARG A 2 9.33 -1.33 -7.98
CA ARG A 2 9.13 -0.25 -7.01
C ARG A 2 7.66 0.15 -6.96
N ILE A 3 7.20 0.70 -5.84
CA ILE A 3 5.89 1.38 -5.79
C ILE A 3 6.08 2.75 -6.43
N LYS A 4 5.35 3.02 -7.51
CA LYS A 4 5.41 4.29 -8.26
C LYS A 4 4.44 5.31 -7.71
N GLU A 5 3.23 4.86 -7.39
CA GLU A 5 2.17 5.72 -6.87
C GLU A 5 1.13 4.91 -6.12
N PHE A 6 0.35 5.60 -5.29
CA PHE A 6 -0.80 5.03 -4.63
C PHE A 6 -1.87 6.08 -4.35
N SER A 7 -3.06 5.62 -4.01
CA SER A 7 -4.16 6.42 -3.53
C SER A 7 -4.89 5.64 -2.45
N ILE A 8 -5.18 6.28 -1.31
CA ILE A 8 -6.06 5.75 -0.26
C ILE A 8 -7.18 6.77 -0.06
N ARG A 9 -8.41 6.34 -0.32
CA ARG A 9 -9.62 7.16 -0.23
C ARG A 9 -10.34 6.98 1.09
N ARG A 10 -10.32 5.76 1.63
CA ARG A 10 -10.87 5.41 2.94
C ARG A 10 -10.02 4.32 3.58
N TYR A 11 -9.55 4.56 4.80
CA TYR A 11 -8.89 3.55 5.62
C TYR A 11 -8.84 3.99 7.09
N GLY A 12 -9.75 3.50 7.92
CA GLY A 12 -9.84 3.94 9.32
C GLY A 12 -10.04 5.45 9.44
N PRO A 13 -9.34 6.12 10.39
CA PRO A 13 -9.38 7.57 10.53
C PRO A 13 -8.51 8.30 9.50
N LEU A 14 -7.84 7.60 8.57
CA LEU A 14 -7.03 8.25 7.55
C LEU A 14 -7.95 9.06 6.61
N PRO A 15 -7.68 10.36 6.39
CA PRO A 15 -8.44 11.14 5.44
C PRO A 15 -8.24 10.63 4.01
N ASP A 16 -9.06 11.09 3.07
CA ASP A 16 -8.76 10.91 1.65
C ASP A 16 -7.46 11.65 1.30
N ILE A 17 -6.38 10.91 1.10
CA ILE A 17 -5.05 11.46 0.80
C ILE A 17 -4.82 11.69 -0.69
N GLY A 18 -5.83 11.48 -1.54
CA GLY A 18 -5.71 11.70 -2.98
C GLY A 18 -4.73 10.75 -3.65
N ARG A 19 -4.02 11.24 -4.67
CA ARG A 19 -2.97 10.50 -5.39
C ARG A 19 -1.61 10.97 -4.89
N ILE A 20 -0.78 10.02 -4.47
CA ILE A 20 0.59 10.26 -4.04
C ILE A 20 1.55 9.59 -5.03
N LEU A 21 2.44 10.39 -5.61
CA LEU A 21 3.55 9.91 -6.45
C LEU A 21 4.77 9.66 -5.57
N LEU A 22 5.39 8.49 -5.72
CA LEU A 22 6.59 8.10 -4.99
C LEU A 22 7.84 8.26 -5.85
N GLY A 23 8.83 8.94 -5.28
CA GLY A 23 10.16 9.09 -5.86
C GLY A 23 11.11 7.96 -5.44
N ASN A 24 12.39 8.11 -5.77
CA ASN A 24 13.45 7.23 -5.27
C ASN A 24 13.61 7.30 -3.74
N PHE A 25 13.19 8.44 -3.17
CA PHE A 25 13.08 8.66 -1.74
C PHE A 25 11.76 9.37 -1.48
N SER A 26 11.06 8.99 -0.40
CA SER A 26 9.79 9.61 -0.02
C SER A 26 9.70 9.65 1.51
N LEU A 27 9.49 10.86 2.05
CA LEU A 27 9.39 11.10 3.49
C LEU A 27 7.93 11.35 3.86
N PHE A 28 7.37 10.46 4.67
CA PHE A 28 6.09 10.67 5.33
C PHE A 28 6.34 11.25 6.73
N PHE A 29 6.04 12.54 6.92
CA PHE A 29 6.24 13.24 8.18
C PHE A 29 4.97 14.00 8.59
N GLY A 30 4.85 14.28 9.89
CA GLY A 30 3.68 14.94 10.47
C GLY A 30 3.65 14.77 11.99
N LYS A 31 2.72 15.44 12.66
CA LYS A 31 2.45 15.32 14.10
C LYS A 31 1.97 13.92 14.48
N ASN A 32 1.92 13.65 15.77
CA ASN A 32 1.28 12.42 16.26
C ASN A 32 -0.14 12.32 15.69
N GLU A 33 -0.56 11.10 15.35
CA GLU A 33 -1.89 10.79 14.83
C GLU A 33 -2.23 11.33 13.43
N ASP A 34 -1.29 12.01 12.73
CA ASP A 34 -1.46 12.44 11.32
C ASP A 34 -1.55 11.28 10.29
N GLY A 35 -1.74 10.03 10.73
CA GLY A 35 -1.99 8.91 9.81
C GLY A 35 -0.75 8.30 9.14
N LYS A 36 0.47 8.68 9.54
CA LYS A 36 1.73 8.10 9.01
C LYS A 36 1.75 6.57 9.09
N THR A 37 1.53 6.02 10.28
CA THR A 37 1.53 4.57 10.51
C THR A 37 0.42 3.88 9.71
N LEU A 38 -0.77 4.48 9.66
CA LEU A 38 -1.91 3.94 8.91
C LEU A 38 -1.68 3.98 7.39
N THR A 39 -0.91 4.95 6.89
CA THR A 39 -0.55 5.01 5.47
C THR A 39 0.33 3.82 5.09
N ILE A 40 1.37 3.53 5.90
CA ILE A 40 2.24 2.36 5.68
C ILE A 40 1.46 1.05 5.84
N ASP A 41 0.59 0.98 6.84
CA ASP A 41 -0.28 -0.17 7.09
C ASP A 41 -1.21 -0.45 5.91
N GLY A 42 -1.93 0.57 5.43
CA GLY A 42 -2.79 0.48 4.26
C GLY A 42 -2.04 0.07 2.99
N LEU A 43 -0.84 0.63 2.76
CA LEU A 43 0.00 0.23 1.62
C LEU A 43 0.35 -1.26 1.64
N ILE A 44 0.71 -1.80 2.80
CA ILE A 44 1.00 -3.24 2.95
C ILE A 44 -0.27 -4.07 2.70
N LYS A 45 -1.41 -3.70 3.28
CA LYS A 45 -2.69 -4.40 3.03
C LYS A 45 -3.10 -4.35 1.56
N MET A 46 -2.85 -3.25 0.85
CA MET A 46 -3.13 -3.14 -0.59
C MET A 46 -2.25 -4.05 -1.45
N LEU A 47 -0.98 -4.24 -1.08
CA LEU A 47 -0.06 -5.13 -1.79
C LEU A 47 -0.48 -6.60 -1.66
N PHE A 48 -0.86 -7.02 -0.46
CA PHE A 48 -1.14 -8.43 -0.14
C PHE A 48 -2.65 -8.79 -0.10
N ARG A 49 -3.54 -7.82 -0.32
CA ARG A 49 -5.01 -7.97 -0.32
C ARG A 49 -5.57 -8.55 0.98
N GLY A 50 -5.19 -7.96 2.11
CA GLY A 50 -5.75 -8.30 3.43
C GLY A 50 -4.68 -8.69 4.45
N LYS A 51 -5.09 -9.52 5.43
CA LYS A 51 -4.27 -9.84 6.61
C LYS A 51 -2.99 -10.57 6.23
N THR A 52 -1.88 -9.93 6.54
CA THR A 52 -0.54 -10.44 6.33
C THR A 52 -0.11 -11.17 7.60
N ARG A 53 -0.06 -12.51 7.56
CA ARG A 53 0.27 -13.33 8.74
C ARG A 53 1.63 -12.97 9.36
N VAL A 54 2.57 -12.52 8.51
CA VAL A 54 3.92 -12.12 8.91
C VAL A 54 3.94 -10.78 9.67
N PHE A 55 2.92 -9.94 9.52
CA PHE A 55 2.91 -8.61 10.13
C PHE A 55 1.82 -8.50 11.20
N GLU A 56 2.08 -9.04 12.40
CA GLU A 56 1.16 -8.99 13.56
C GLU A 56 0.69 -7.57 13.90
N LYS A 57 1.48 -6.54 13.58
CA LYS A 57 1.16 -5.13 13.86
C LYS A 57 0.49 -4.40 12.69
N ILE A 58 0.24 -5.08 11.57
CA ILE A 58 -0.47 -4.56 10.38
C ILE A 58 -1.94 -4.98 10.45
N ASP A 59 -2.58 -4.63 11.56
CA ASP A 59 -3.99 -4.84 11.82
C ASP A 59 -4.52 -3.69 12.71
N ARG A 60 -4.14 -2.46 12.35
CA ARG A 60 -4.47 -1.25 13.13
C ARG A 60 -5.96 -0.89 13.06
N VAL A 61 -6.63 -1.29 11.98
CA VAL A 61 -8.07 -1.17 11.75
C VAL A 61 -8.57 -2.42 11.04
N ASP A 62 -9.85 -2.76 11.24
CA ASP A 62 -10.42 -4.03 10.76
C ASP A 62 -10.71 -4.02 9.26
N GLU A 63 -11.07 -2.88 8.68
CA GLU A 63 -11.39 -2.77 7.26
C GLU A 63 -10.16 -2.88 6.34
N ASP A 64 -10.41 -3.13 5.05
CA ASP A 64 -9.40 -3.01 4.00
C ASP A 64 -9.36 -1.58 3.42
N PRO A 65 -8.17 -1.08 3.06
CA PRO A 65 -8.01 0.24 2.44
C PRO A 65 -8.70 0.30 1.08
N ASN A 66 -9.51 1.35 0.87
CA ASN A 66 -10.10 1.66 -0.43
C ASN A 66 -9.15 2.54 -1.25
N GLY A 67 -8.79 2.10 -2.45
CA GLY A 67 -7.87 2.85 -3.29
C GLY A 67 -7.17 2.01 -4.35
N TYR A 68 -6.02 2.49 -4.83
CA TYR A 68 -5.17 1.75 -5.76
C TYR A 68 -3.68 1.95 -5.49
N LEU A 69 -2.87 1.02 -5.97
CA LEU A 69 -1.41 1.08 -5.90
C LEU A 69 -0.84 0.71 -7.27
N VAL A 70 0.21 1.39 -7.72
CA VAL A 70 0.90 1.07 -8.97
C VAL A 70 2.34 0.67 -8.67
N LEU A 71 2.70 -0.52 -9.13
CA LEU A 71 4.08 -0.98 -9.19
C LEU A 71 4.68 -0.68 -10.56
N GLU A 72 5.97 -0.39 -10.58
CA GLU A 72 6.78 -0.28 -11.80
C GLU A 72 7.90 -1.34 -11.75
N ASP A 73 8.01 -2.13 -12.82
CA ASP A 73 9.09 -3.11 -12.96
C ASP A 73 10.40 -2.47 -13.48
N SER A 74 11.47 -3.27 -13.61
CA SER A 74 12.76 -2.77 -14.10
C SER A 74 12.76 -2.39 -15.58
N LYS A 75 11.71 -2.74 -16.33
CA LYS A 75 11.51 -2.38 -17.74
C LYS A 75 10.56 -1.18 -17.90
N GLY A 76 10.11 -0.59 -16.80
CA GLY A 76 9.16 0.53 -16.80
C GLY A 76 7.70 0.11 -17.00
N LYS A 77 7.38 -1.20 -16.96
CA LYS A 77 6.00 -1.67 -17.05
C LYS A 77 5.27 -1.37 -15.75
N GLU A 78 4.10 -0.75 -15.88
CA GLU A 78 3.21 -0.47 -14.76
C GLU A 78 2.22 -1.60 -14.52
N ILE A 79 1.98 -1.88 -13.23
CA ILE A 79 1.03 -2.89 -12.76
C ILE A 79 0.18 -2.25 -11.68
N LYS A 80 -1.13 -2.15 -11.90
CA LYS A 80 -2.06 -1.46 -11.01
C LYS A 80 -2.88 -2.45 -10.19
N PHE A 81 -2.90 -2.26 -8.87
CA PHE A 81 -3.70 -3.01 -7.91
C PHE A 81 -4.89 -2.17 -7.42
N PRO A 82 -6.04 -2.79 -7.09
CA PRO A 82 -6.32 -4.23 -7.21
C PRO A 82 -6.49 -4.68 -8.67
N GLN A 83 -6.05 -5.89 -8.99
CA GLN A 83 -6.22 -6.52 -10.32
C GLN A 83 -6.55 -8.01 -10.16
N LYS A 84 -6.46 -8.83 -11.22
CA LYS A 84 -6.71 -10.28 -11.09
C LYS A 84 -5.57 -10.98 -10.33
N GLU A 85 -4.34 -10.83 -10.80
CA GLU A 85 -3.11 -11.45 -10.27
C GLU A 85 -2.68 -10.84 -8.93
N LYS A 86 -2.31 -11.68 -7.96
CA LYS A 86 -1.74 -11.24 -6.68
C LYS A 86 -0.30 -10.79 -6.86
N ILE A 87 0.25 -10.09 -5.87
CA ILE A 87 1.68 -9.72 -5.88
C ILE A 87 2.59 -10.96 -5.90
N GLU A 88 2.19 -12.03 -5.22
CA GLU A 88 2.84 -13.34 -5.21
C GLU A 88 3.03 -13.89 -6.62
N ASP A 89 1.99 -13.83 -7.46
CA ASP A 89 2.02 -14.36 -8.83
C ASP A 89 3.01 -13.60 -9.73
N ILE A 90 3.31 -12.34 -9.40
CA ILE A 90 4.11 -11.44 -10.22
C ILE A 90 5.56 -11.38 -9.75
N THR A 91 5.78 -11.45 -8.43
CA THR A 91 7.08 -11.18 -7.79
C THR A 91 7.63 -12.36 -7.02
N GLY A 92 6.81 -13.37 -6.71
CA GLY A 92 7.14 -14.42 -5.75
C GLY A 92 7.17 -13.96 -4.29
N LEU A 93 6.90 -12.69 -3.99
CA LEU A 93 6.82 -12.18 -2.61
C LEU A 93 5.52 -12.65 -1.96
N ASN A 94 5.66 -13.41 -0.88
CA ASN A 94 4.57 -13.87 -0.04
C ASN A 94 4.54 -13.13 1.31
N SER A 95 3.39 -13.16 1.96
CA SER A 95 3.19 -12.65 3.33
C SER A 95 2.73 -13.74 4.30
N SER A 96 3.04 -15.00 3.97
CA SER A 96 2.67 -16.22 4.71
C SER A 96 3.90 -17.03 5.06
#